data_AF-A0A644YYF2-F1
#
_entry.id   AF-A0A644YYF2-F1
#
_cell.length_a   1.000
_cell.length_b   1.000
_cell.length_c   1.000
_cell.angle_alpha   90.00
_cell.angle_beta   90.00
_cell.angle_gamma   90.00
#
_symmetry.space_group_name_H-M   'P 1'
#
loop_
_entity.id
_entity.type
_entity.pdbx_description
1 polymer ?
#
loop_
_entity_poly.entity_id
_entity_poly.type
_entity_poly.pdbx_seq_one_letter_code
_entity_poly.pdbx_strand_id
1 'polypeptide(L)'
;MAHTVEDITMEIMEDDFGIGKKHYFSSDIRKGFVLKFFQHYDLNLELLEKKILDKLSKHLSVSYYDEDHISIGEKIIECDGPRLHVSNTSEIINFSLVKRFVHDPKSNTWCLVGLIDNNSDDLENRNTLYFLKRKD
;
A
#
# COMPACT_ATOMS: atom_id res chain seq x y z
N MET A 1 3.58 -0.61 -9.49
CA MET A 1 4.46 -0.55 -8.29
C MET A 1 3.65 -0.38 -7.01
N ALA A 2 2.95 0.75 -6.82
CA ALA A 2 2.16 1.00 -5.60
C ALA A 2 1.14 -0.09 -5.29
N HIS A 3 0.43 -0.57 -6.31
CA HIS A 3 -0.61 -1.58 -6.13
C HIS A 3 -0.06 -2.92 -5.62
N THR A 4 1.13 -3.35 -6.06
CA THR A 4 1.77 -4.57 -5.53
C THR A 4 2.08 -4.46 -4.04
N VAL A 5 2.59 -3.32 -3.56
CA VAL A 5 2.90 -3.17 -2.13
C VAL A 5 1.64 -2.92 -1.29
N GLU A 6 0.61 -2.31 -1.88
CA GLU A 6 -0.72 -2.19 -1.28
C GLU A 6 -1.31 -3.58 -1.02
N ASP A 7 -1.35 -4.46 -2.02
CA ASP A 7 -1.87 -5.83 -1.87
C ASP A 7 -1.06 -6.65 -0.86
N ILE A 8 0.27 -6.54 -0.87
CA ILE A 8 1.12 -7.15 0.16
C ILE A 8 0.78 -6.61 1.55
N THR A 9 0.50 -5.32 1.67
CA THR A 9 0.12 -4.70 2.95
C THR A 9 -1.21 -5.27 3.42
N MET A 10 -2.22 -5.33 2.55
CA MET A 10 -3.54 -5.87 2.87
C MET A 10 -3.48 -7.34 3.28
N GLU A 11 -2.72 -8.16 2.55
CA GLU A 11 -2.55 -9.58 2.85
C GLU A 11 -1.85 -9.82 4.20
N ILE A 12 -0.77 -9.08 4.50
CA ILE A 12 -0.12 -9.17 5.82
C ILE A 12 -1.06 -8.69 6.93
N MET A 13 -1.82 -7.63 6.69
CA MET A 13 -2.81 -7.12 7.65
C MET A 13 -3.90 -8.13 7.97
N GLU A 14 -4.38 -8.85 6.96
CA GLU A 14 -5.37 -9.91 7.14
C GLU A 14 -4.77 -11.12 7.86
N ASP A 15 -3.65 -11.66 7.36
CA ASP A 15 -3.02 -12.88 7.88
C ASP A 15 -2.47 -12.72 9.30
N ASP A 16 -1.79 -11.60 9.59
CA ASP A 16 -1.02 -11.43 10.83
C ASP A 16 -1.72 -10.54 11.87
N PHE A 17 -2.65 -9.68 11.47
CA PHE A 17 -3.32 -8.72 12.36
C PHE A 17 -4.84 -8.90 12.41
N GLY A 18 -5.43 -9.79 11.59
CA GLY A 18 -6.88 -10.01 11.54
C GLY A 18 -7.67 -8.83 10.98
N ILE A 19 -7.01 -7.94 10.23
CA ILE A 19 -7.61 -6.74 9.65
C ILE A 19 -7.80 -6.93 8.14
N GLY A 20 -8.98 -7.41 7.74
CA GLY A 20 -9.36 -7.52 6.33
C GLY A 20 -10.10 -6.30 5.77
N LYS A 21 -10.55 -6.42 4.50
CA LYS A 21 -11.22 -5.37 3.69
C LYS A 21 -12.49 -4.75 4.31
N LYS A 22 -13.09 -5.35 5.34
CA LYS A 22 -14.24 -4.76 6.04
C LYS A 22 -13.90 -3.54 6.89
N HIS A 23 -12.63 -3.30 7.18
CA HIS A 23 -12.19 -2.25 8.12
C HIS A 23 -11.76 -0.96 7.43
N TYR A 24 -11.45 -1.02 6.14
CA TYR A 24 -10.91 0.09 5.36
C TYR A 24 -11.31 -0.01 3.88
N PHE A 25 -11.09 1.07 3.14
CA PHE A 25 -11.12 1.05 1.67
C PHE A 25 -9.85 1.73 1.12
N SER A 26 -9.45 1.37 -0.10
CA SER A 26 -8.27 1.94 -0.75
C SER A 26 -8.56 3.31 -1.39
N SER A 27 -7.52 4.11 -1.53
CA SER A 27 -7.53 5.39 -2.25
C SER A 27 -6.14 5.66 -2.82
N ASP A 28 -6.09 6.23 -4.00
CA ASP A 28 -4.84 6.52 -4.69
C ASP A 28 -4.11 7.73 -4.11
N ILE A 29 -2.77 7.62 -4.05
CA ILE A 29 -1.87 8.74 -3.87
C ILE A 29 -0.64 8.58 -4.76
N ARG A 30 -0.07 9.69 -5.23
CA ARG A 30 1.09 9.62 -6.13
C ARG A 30 2.28 8.96 -5.45
N LYS A 31 2.80 7.91 -6.13
CA LYS A 31 3.92 7.07 -5.66
C LYS A 31 3.66 6.43 -4.29
N GLY A 32 2.44 5.97 -4.06
CA GLY A 32 2.06 5.33 -2.81
C GLY A 32 0.65 4.79 -2.88
N PHE A 33 0.12 4.42 -1.72
CA PHE A 33 -1.27 4.02 -1.53
C PHE A 33 -1.80 4.59 -0.21
N VAL A 34 -3.12 4.64 -0.07
CA VAL A 34 -3.81 5.01 1.16
C VAL A 34 -4.88 3.98 1.49
N LEU A 35 -4.81 3.39 2.68
CA LEU A 35 -5.91 2.60 3.24
C LEU A 35 -6.67 3.47 4.25
N LYS A 36 -7.94 3.73 3.99
CA LYS A 36 -8.81 4.61 4.78
C LYS A 36 -9.68 3.80 5.73
N PHE A 37 -9.32 3.80 7.01
CA PHE A 37 -10.02 3.03 8.04
C PHE A 37 -11.22 3.80 8.57
N PHE A 38 -12.34 3.10 8.77
CA PHE A 38 -13.57 3.69 9.29
C PHE A 38 -13.47 4.12 10.77
N GLN A 39 -12.49 3.58 11.50
CA GLN A 39 -12.19 3.91 12.90
C GLN A 39 -10.68 3.84 13.14
N HIS A 40 -10.23 4.41 14.26
CA HIS A 40 -8.83 4.30 14.66
C HIS A 40 -8.50 2.87 15.11
N TYR A 41 -7.36 2.34 14.67
CA TYR A 41 -6.85 1.03 15.10
C TYR A 41 -5.52 1.19 15.82
N ASP A 42 -5.35 0.46 16.92
CA ASP A 42 -4.05 0.31 17.56
C ASP A 42 -3.25 -0.74 16.79
N LEU A 43 -2.52 -0.27 15.77
CA LEU A 43 -1.73 -1.09 14.87
C LEU A 43 -0.26 -0.70 15.00
N ASN A 44 0.60 -1.68 15.28
CA ASN A 44 2.04 -1.45 15.31
C ASN A 44 2.58 -1.29 13.88
N LEU A 45 2.66 -0.04 13.42
CA LEU A 45 3.10 0.32 12.07
C LEU A 45 4.58 0.01 11.81
N GLU A 46 5.41 -0.08 12.85
CA GLU A 46 6.81 -0.51 12.70
C GLU A 46 6.90 -2.00 12.41
N LEU A 47 6.13 -2.81 13.14
CA LEU A 47 6.05 -4.25 12.90
C LEU A 47 5.45 -4.56 11.53
N LEU A 48 4.39 -3.84 11.14
CA LEU A 48 3.78 -3.98 9.82
C LEU A 48 4.78 -3.65 8.71
N GLU A 49 5.47 -2.50 8.78
CA GLU A 49 6.47 -2.14 7.79
C GLU A 49 7.59 -3.18 7.70
N LYS A 50 8.08 -3.67 8.85
CA LYS A 50 9.11 -4.71 8.88
C LYS A 50 8.66 -5.96 8.12
N LYS A 51 7.44 -6.44 8.38
CA LYS A 51 6.88 -7.62 7.69
C LYS A 51 6.73 -7.40 6.18
N ILE A 52 6.32 -6.20 5.76
CA ILE A 52 6.24 -5.84 4.34
C ILE A 52 7.63 -5.87 3.71
N LEU A 53 8.61 -5.20 4.32
CA LEU A 53 9.99 -5.18 3.85
C LEU A 53 10.59 -6.59 3.76
N ASP A 54 10.36 -7.43 4.78
CA ASP A 54 10.79 -8.84 4.80
C ASP A 54 10.14 -9.66 3.68
N LYS A 55 8.93 -9.32 3.24
CA LYS A 55 8.28 -9.98 2.10
C LYS A 55 8.82 -9.46 0.77
N LEU A 56 9.05 -8.15 0.64
CA LEU A 56 9.64 -7.54 -0.56
C LEU A 56 11.05 -8.09 -0.85
N SER A 57 11.86 -8.29 0.20
CA SER A 57 13.23 -8.80 0.10
C SER A 57 13.33 -10.26 -0.36
N LYS A 58 12.21 -10.98 -0.48
CA LYS A 58 12.17 -12.36 -1.00
C LYS A 58 12.16 -12.41 -2.54
N HIS A 59 12.06 -11.27 -3.22
CA HIS A 59 12.12 -11.18 -4.68
C HIS A 59 11.12 -12.11 -5.38
N LEU A 60 9.88 -12.14 -4.87
CA LEU A 60 8.83 -13.03 -5.34
C LEU A 60 8.34 -12.58 -6.72
N SER A 61 8.05 -13.53 -7.61
CA SER A 61 7.36 -13.26 -8.87
C SER A 61 5.94 -12.75 -8.60
N VAL A 62 5.52 -11.77 -9.37
CA VAL A 62 4.16 -11.23 -9.34
C VAL A 62 3.58 -11.38 -10.75
N SER A 63 2.39 -11.95 -10.87
CA SER A 63 1.78 -12.23 -12.17
C SER A 63 0.27 -12.14 -12.09
N TYR A 64 -0.33 -11.71 -13.20
CA TYR A 64 -1.77 -11.77 -13.41
C TYR A 64 -2.26 -13.22 -13.30
N TYR A 65 -3.33 -13.45 -12.52
CA TYR A 65 -3.96 -14.77 -12.40
C TYR A 65 -5.30 -14.78 -13.14
N ASP A 66 -6.23 -13.92 -12.74
CA ASP A 66 -7.51 -13.67 -13.41
C ASP A 66 -7.98 -12.22 -13.19
N GLU A 67 -9.24 -11.90 -13.49
CA GLU A 67 -9.77 -10.53 -13.40
C GLU A 67 -9.87 -10.01 -11.96
N ASP A 68 -9.88 -10.89 -10.96
CA ASP A 68 -10.07 -10.54 -9.55
C ASP A 68 -8.87 -11.00 -8.68
N HIS A 69 -7.81 -11.55 -9.28
CA HIS A 69 -6.67 -12.11 -8.55
C HIS A 69 -5.32 -11.90 -9.23
N ILE A 70 -4.28 -11.89 -8.39
CA ILE A 70 -2.88 -12.02 -8.80
C ILE A 70 -2.20 -13.16 -8.04
N SER A 71 -1.11 -13.67 -8.60
CA SER A 71 -0.17 -14.53 -7.88
C SER A 71 1.03 -13.73 -7.38
N ILE A 72 1.39 -13.88 -6.11
CA ILE A 72 2.65 -13.40 -5.52
C ILE A 72 3.41 -14.60 -4.96
N GLY A 73 4.50 -14.97 -5.62
CA GLY A 73 5.16 -16.26 -5.39
C GLY A 73 4.19 -17.41 -5.65
N GLU A 74 3.95 -18.24 -4.65
CA GLU A 74 3.03 -19.38 -4.73
C GLU A 74 1.60 -19.05 -4.25
N LYS A 75 1.36 -17.84 -3.72
CA LYS A 75 0.05 -17.45 -3.17
C LYS A 75 -0.77 -16.72 -4.21
N ILE A 76 -2.04 -17.11 -4.35
CA ILE A 76 -3.06 -16.35 -5.11
C ILE A 76 -3.79 -15.45 -4.11
N ILE A 77 -3.91 -14.17 -4.43
CA ILE A 77 -4.58 -13.18 -3.59
C ILE A 77 -5.58 -12.36 -4.42
N GLU A 78 -6.67 -11.94 -3.79
CA GLU A 78 -7.67 -11.06 -4.41
C GLU A 78 -7.07 -9.68 -4.69
N CYS A 79 -7.42 -9.10 -5.83
CA CYS A 79 -6.92 -7.82 -6.31
C CYS A 79 -7.94 -7.14 -7.24
N ASP A 80 -8.26 -5.87 -6.99
CA ASP A 80 -9.21 -5.10 -7.80
C ASP A 80 -8.57 -4.45 -9.04
N GLY A 81 -7.26 -4.62 -9.22
CA GLY A 81 -6.48 -4.03 -10.31
C GLY A 81 -5.32 -4.92 -10.79
N PRO A 82 -5.57 -6.19 -11.17
CA PRO A 82 -4.52 -7.21 -11.37
C PRO A 82 -3.56 -6.93 -12.53
N ARG A 83 -3.81 -5.90 -13.34
CA ARG A 83 -2.95 -5.44 -14.45
C ARG A 83 -2.01 -4.29 -14.07
N LEU A 84 -2.02 -3.82 -12.81
CA LEU A 84 -1.26 -2.64 -12.35
C LEU A 84 0.03 -2.98 -11.59
N HIS A 85 0.43 -4.25 -11.61
CA HIS A 85 1.54 -4.78 -10.82
C HIS A 85 2.89 -4.70 -11.53
N VAL A 86 3.95 -4.65 -10.72
CA VAL A 86 5.29 -5.03 -11.17
C VAL A 86 5.36 -6.54 -11.39
N SER A 87 6.39 -7.02 -12.10
CA SER A 87 6.57 -8.45 -12.35
C SER A 87 7.30 -9.18 -11.21
N ASN A 88 8.00 -8.44 -10.35
CA ASN A 88 8.72 -8.98 -9.21
C ASN A 88 8.74 -8.00 -8.03
N THR A 89 8.70 -8.51 -6.79
CA THR A 89 8.74 -7.65 -5.59
C THR A 89 10.06 -6.89 -5.44
N SER A 90 11.15 -7.32 -6.08
CA SER A 90 12.43 -6.60 -6.13
C SER A 90 12.37 -5.27 -6.88
N GLU A 91 11.37 -5.05 -7.73
CA GLU A 91 11.18 -3.79 -8.44
C GLU A 91 10.66 -2.67 -7.52
N ILE A 92 10.16 -3.03 -6.34
CA ILE A 92 9.69 -2.07 -5.33
C ILE A 92 10.91 -1.58 -4.53
N ILE A 93 11.27 -0.32 -4.76
CA ILE A 93 12.38 0.35 -4.08
C ILE A 93 11.87 1.52 -3.24
N ASN A 94 12.60 1.90 -2.19
CA ASN A 94 12.29 3.10 -1.39
C ASN A 94 10.90 3.09 -0.75
N PHE A 95 10.46 1.90 -0.31
CA PHE A 95 9.20 1.74 0.40
C PHE A 95 9.30 2.19 1.87
N SER A 96 8.28 2.90 2.35
CA SER A 96 8.07 3.17 3.77
C SER A 96 6.60 3.42 4.09
N LEU A 97 6.20 3.17 5.33
CA LEU A 97 4.94 3.59 5.91
C LEU A 97 5.12 4.91 6.67
N VAL A 98 4.13 5.79 6.55
CA VAL A 98 3.99 6.93 7.47
C VAL A 98 3.71 6.39 8.87
N LYS A 99 4.58 6.70 9.84
CA LYS A 99 4.56 6.13 11.21
C LYS A 99 3.44 6.64 12.12
N ARG A 100 2.32 7.06 11.54
CA ARG A 100 1.10 7.48 12.22
C ARG A 100 -0.07 7.37 11.24
N PHE A 101 -1.26 7.13 11.77
CA PHE A 101 -2.48 7.37 10.99
C PHE A 101 -2.66 8.86 10.74
N VAL A 102 -3.02 9.22 9.52
CA VAL A 102 -3.38 10.60 9.13
C VAL A 102 -4.90 10.70 9.14
N HIS A 103 -5.48 11.59 9.94
CA HIS A 103 -6.93 11.79 9.93
C HIS A 103 -7.35 12.57 8.68
N ASP A 104 -8.30 12.03 7.92
CA ASP A 104 -8.96 12.72 6.81
C ASP A 104 -10.32 13.25 7.31
N PRO A 105 -10.45 14.55 7.61
CA PRO A 105 -11.69 15.11 8.15
C PRO A 105 -12.84 15.11 7.14
N LYS A 106 -12.57 15.03 5.83
CA LYS A 106 -13.62 15.06 4.80
C LYS A 106 -14.40 13.75 4.75
N SER A 107 -13.70 12.63 4.86
CA SER A 107 -14.31 11.30 4.90
C SER A 107 -14.45 10.73 6.31
N ASN A 108 -13.93 11.44 7.32
CA ASN A 108 -13.84 11.02 8.71
C ASN A 108 -13.18 9.64 8.87
N THR A 109 -12.08 9.42 8.17
CA THR A 109 -11.32 8.16 8.20
C THR A 109 -9.93 8.35 8.78
N TRP A 110 -9.32 7.26 9.24
CA TRP A 110 -7.93 7.21 9.67
C TRP A 110 -7.10 6.55 8.59
N CYS A 111 -6.18 7.28 7.98
CA CYS A 111 -5.45 6.87 6.79
C CYS A 111 -4.10 6.24 7.17
N LEU A 112 -3.90 4.98 6.80
CA LEU A 112 -2.57 4.37 6.69
C LEU A 112 -2.01 4.71 5.32
N VAL A 113 -0.78 5.23 5.26
CA VAL A 113 -0.17 5.72 4.03
C VAL A 113 1.15 5.00 3.80
N GLY A 114 1.28 4.34 2.66
CA GLY A 114 2.53 3.76 2.17
C GLY A 114 3.08 4.54 0.99
N LEU A 115 4.41 4.74 0.94
CA LEU A 115 5.09 5.57 -0.05
C LEU A 115 6.26 4.81 -0.70
N ILE A 116 6.54 5.10 -1.97
CA ILE A 116 7.60 4.49 -2.81
C ILE A 116 8.49 5.59 -3.41
N ASP A 117 9.00 6.48 -2.55
CA ASP A 117 9.94 7.54 -2.95
C ASP A 117 10.70 8.19 -1.78
N ASN A 118 10.69 7.56 -0.59
CA ASN A 118 11.29 8.06 0.67
C ASN A 118 10.92 9.51 1.06
N ASN A 119 9.93 10.13 0.42
CA ASN A 119 9.57 11.51 0.69
C ASN A 119 8.21 11.54 1.37
N SER A 120 8.15 11.83 2.68
CA SER A 120 6.89 11.99 3.41
C SER A 120 6.45 13.45 3.57
N ASP A 121 7.08 14.38 2.85
CA ASP A 121 6.77 15.81 2.93
C ASP A 121 5.39 16.09 2.35
N ASP A 122 4.62 16.96 3.02
CA ASP A 122 3.30 17.46 2.64
C ASP A 122 2.39 16.42 1.98
N LEU A 123 1.92 15.46 2.78
CA LEU A 123 1.02 14.39 2.33
C LEU A 123 -0.30 14.94 1.76
N GLU A 124 -0.81 16.06 2.31
CA GLU A 124 -2.09 16.65 1.94
C GLU A 124 -2.07 17.23 0.52
N ASN A 125 -0.99 17.94 0.16
CA ASN A 125 -0.86 18.53 -1.17
C ASN A 125 -0.02 17.69 -2.13
N ARG A 126 0.36 16.47 -1.74
CA ARG A 126 1.29 15.63 -2.51
C ARG A 126 0.88 15.49 -3.97
N ASN A 127 -0.37 15.14 -4.25
CA ASN A 127 -0.87 14.97 -5.61
C ASN A 127 -0.74 16.28 -6.42
N THR A 128 -1.08 17.42 -5.80
CA THR A 128 -0.99 18.76 -6.37
C THR A 128 0.46 19.18 -6.62
N LEU A 129 1.35 19.02 -5.64
CA LEU A 129 2.77 19.36 -5.75
C LEU A 129 3.44 18.55 -6.86
N TYR A 130 3.13 17.26 -6.94
CA TYR A 130 3.66 16.40 -7.99
C TYR A 130 3.09 16.72 -9.37
N PHE A 131 1.85 17.19 -9.47
CA PHE A 131 1.28 17.68 -10.72
C PHE A 131 2.03 18.93 -11.19
N LEU A 132 2.24 19.91 -10.29
CA LEU A 132 2.92 21.16 -10.58
C LEU A 132 4.43 21.00 -10.88
N LYS A 133 5.07 19.97 -10.30
CA LYS A 133 6.51 19.68 -10.50
C LYS A 133 6.79 18.76 -11.69
N ARG A 134 5.78 18.37 -12.50
CA ARG A 134 6.04 17.65 -13.75
C ARG A 134 6.81 18.59 -14.69
N LYS A 135 8.07 18.29 -14.93
CA LYS A 135 8.78 18.76 -16.13
C LYS A 135 8.40 17.82 -17.26
N ASP A 136 8.05 18.39 -18.41
CA ASP A 136 7.68 17.68 -19.63
C ASP A 136 8.73 16.64 -20.05
#